data_AF-A0A9D9NZ71-F1
#
_entry.id   AF-A0A9D9NZ71-F1
#
_cell.length_a   1.000
_cell.length_b   1.000
_cell.length_c   1.000
_cell.angle_alpha   90.00
_cell.angle_beta   90.00
_cell.angle_gamma   90.00
#
_symmetry.space_group_name_H-M   'P 1'
#
loop_
_entity.id
_entity.type
_entity.pdbx_description
1 polymer ?
#
loop_
_entity_poly.entity_id
_entity_poly.type
_entity_poly.pdbx_seq_one_letter_code
_entity_poly.pdbx_strand_id
1 'polypeptide(L)'
;MRRRAFLALIASLPLGVACRRSSRGTTSDATPSESSGSADPYGYGSGAQPAPTSYQMIEPWAMHQVPLYPGAQPGDLSPLATQVENGGTISFAVPDPADRVLEFYRTALPQLGWQLQSAPKNSLAAKRGEAALTVVVKASDQGTTVLLMLTDAI
;
A
#
# COMPACT_ATOMS: atom_id res chain seq x y z
N MET A 1 -57.98 -0.43 -6.26
CA MET A 1 -58.26 -1.72 -5.57
C MET A 1 -56.89 -2.33 -5.22
N ARG A 2 -56.59 -2.79 -3.99
CA ARG A 2 -56.82 -4.16 -3.43
C ARG A 2 -56.37 -5.27 -4.41
N ARG A 3 -55.54 -6.29 -4.14
CA ARG A 3 -54.60 -6.79 -3.06
C ARG A 3 -53.39 -7.43 -3.81
N ARG A 4 -52.26 -7.96 -3.29
CA ARG A 4 -51.63 -8.39 -2.00
C ARG A 4 -50.10 -8.10 -2.14
N ALA A 5 -49.16 -8.09 -1.20
CA ALA A 5 -49.01 -8.50 0.23
C ALA A 5 -48.74 -10.00 0.56
N PHE A 6 -47.46 -10.39 0.68
CA PHE A 6 -46.98 -11.59 1.39
C PHE A 6 -45.60 -11.39 2.05
N LEU A 7 -45.36 -12.08 3.17
CA LEU A 7 -44.14 -12.05 4.01
C LEU A 7 -43.54 -13.47 4.10
N ALA A 8 -42.23 -13.57 4.26
CA ALA A 8 -41.53 -14.78 4.72
C ALA A 8 -40.30 -14.39 5.55
N LEU A 9 -39.97 -15.18 6.58
CA LEU A 9 -39.00 -14.83 7.63
C LEU A 9 -38.32 -16.10 8.14
N ILE A 10 -37.00 -16.23 7.95
CA ILE A 10 -36.17 -17.38 8.34
C ILE A 10 -34.72 -16.86 8.56
N ALA A 11 -33.92 -17.27 9.54
CA ALA A 11 -34.16 -17.74 10.92
C ALA A 11 -32.82 -17.65 11.70
N SER A 12 -32.86 -17.59 13.04
CA SER A 12 -31.66 -17.51 13.89
C SER A 12 -31.31 -18.87 14.51
N LEU A 13 -30.01 -19.21 14.59
CA LEU A 13 -29.49 -20.38 15.33
C LEU A 13 -28.18 -20.02 16.10
N PRO A 14 -27.79 -20.78 17.15
CA PRO A 14 -27.28 -20.15 18.38
C PRO A 14 -25.87 -20.59 18.84
N LEU A 15 -25.46 -20.11 20.02
CA LEU A 15 -24.16 -20.34 20.66
C LEU A 15 -23.97 -21.78 21.21
N GLY A 16 -22.70 -22.21 21.28
CA GLY A 16 -22.21 -23.28 22.17
C GLY A 16 -20.69 -23.49 22.03
N VAL A 17 -19.96 -24.10 22.98
CA VAL A 17 -20.33 -24.52 24.34
C VAL A 17 -19.08 -24.70 25.24
N ALA A 18 -19.21 -24.34 26.53
CA ALA A 18 -18.45 -24.78 27.73
C ALA A 18 -16.92 -24.68 27.85
N CYS A 19 -16.48 -24.55 29.12
CA CYS A 19 -15.08 -24.46 29.55
C CYS A 19 -14.50 -25.80 30.07
N ARG A 20 -13.19 -26.01 29.89
CA ARG A 20 -12.31 -26.92 30.67
C ARG A 20 -10.88 -26.33 30.64
N ARG A 21 -9.99 -26.55 31.60
CA ARG A 21 -10.07 -27.01 33.01
C ARG A 21 -8.78 -26.51 33.69
N SER A 22 -8.83 -26.11 34.96
CA SER A 22 -7.62 -25.71 35.70
C SER A 22 -6.67 -26.88 35.98
N SER A 23 -5.37 -26.64 35.80
CA SER A 23 -4.28 -27.45 36.36
C SER A 23 -3.36 -26.52 37.16
N ARG A 24 -3.12 -26.86 38.43
CA ARG A 24 -2.27 -26.08 39.35
C ARG A 24 -1.01 -26.89 39.60
N GLY A 25 0.15 -26.35 39.22
CA GLY A 25 1.45 -26.97 39.45
C GLY A 25 2.44 -25.93 39.97
N THR A 26 3.06 -26.22 41.10
CA THR A 26 4.07 -25.36 41.73
C THR A 26 5.29 -26.20 42.07
N THR A 27 6.41 -25.90 41.44
CA THR A 27 7.77 -26.16 41.95
C THR A 27 8.76 -25.34 41.13
N SER A 28 9.82 -24.88 41.79
CA SER A 28 10.94 -24.18 41.15
C SER A 28 11.79 -25.15 40.33
N ASP A 29 12.44 -24.64 39.29
CA ASP A 29 13.90 -24.47 39.36
C ASP A 29 14.36 -23.30 38.46
N ALA A 30 15.61 -22.85 38.60
CA ALA A 30 16.11 -21.64 37.95
C ALA A 30 17.28 -21.90 36.98
N THR A 31 17.00 -21.85 35.68
CA THR A 31 18.02 -21.81 34.62
C THR A 31 17.67 -20.75 33.58
N PRO A 32 18.51 -19.72 33.36
CA PRO A 32 18.38 -18.83 32.21
C PRO A 32 18.94 -19.54 30.97
N SER A 33 18.13 -20.36 30.30
CA SER A 33 18.51 -20.96 29.02
C SER A 33 18.71 -19.85 27.98
N GLU A 34 19.95 -19.69 27.51
CA GLU A 34 20.25 -18.80 26.39
C GLU A 34 19.40 -19.19 25.17
N SER A 35 18.72 -18.19 24.59
CA SER A 35 17.82 -18.38 23.46
C SER A 35 18.61 -18.65 22.18
N SER A 36 19.12 -19.87 22.04
CA SER A 36 19.57 -20.44 20.77
C SER A 36 18.40 -20.47 19.79
N GLY A 37 18.28 -19.41 18.99
CA GLY A 37 17.19 -19.25 18.04
C GLY A 37 17.19 -20.38 17.02
N SER A 38 16.18 -21.25 17.08
CA SER A 38 15.99 -22.32 16.11
C SER A 38 15.81 -21.71 14.72
N ALA A 39 16.75 -22.01 13.80
CA ALA A 39 16.67 -21.56 12.43
C ALA A 39 15.65 -22.42 11.66
N ASP A 40 14.40 -21.97 11.57
CA ASP A 40 13.37 -22.64 10.77
C ASP A 40 13.79 -22.69 9.29
N PRO A 41 13.90 -23.89 8.67
CA PRO A 41 14.43 -24.04 7.31
C PRO A 41 13.44 -23.61 6.22
N TYR A 42 12.25 -23.13 6.60
CA TYR A 42 11.19 -22.65 5.71
C TYR A 42 10.99 -21.14 5.84
N GLY A 43 12.10 -20.40 5.82
CA GLY A 43 12.11 -18.95 5.78
C GLY A 43 11.40 -18.41 4.54
N TYR A 44 10.11 -18.10 4.68
CA TYR A 44 9.35 -17.28 3.73
C TYR A 44 9.88 -15.84 3.83
N GLY A 45 11.06 -15.62 3.27
CA GLY A 45 11.79 -14.37 3.38
C GLY A 45 10.95 -13.22 2.85
N SER A 46 10.65 -12.25 3.71
CA SER A 46 10.10 -10.97 3.28
C SER A 46 11.14 -10.27 2.40
N GLY A 47 11.04 -10.50 1.09
CA GLY A 47 11.81 -9.84 0.04
C GLY A 47 11.44 -8.37 -0.13
N ALA A 48 11.30 -7.65 0.99
CA ALA A 48 11.24 -6.21 1.05
C ALA A 48 12.58 -5.70 0.52
N GLN A 49 12.61 -5.43 -0.78
CA GLN A 49 13.81 -5.07 -1.50
C GLN A 49 14.40 -3.80 -0.86
N PRO A 50 15.67 -3.79 -0.43
CA PRO A 50 16.24 -2.65 0.28
C PRO A 50 16.09 -1.39 -0.57
N ALA A 51 15.80 -0.27 0.10
CA ALA A 51 15.60 1.01 -0.57
C ALA A 51 16.81 1.31 -1.48
N PRO A 52 16.60 1.65 -2.76
CA PRO A 52 17.69 1.84 -3.70
C PRO A 52 18.55 3.04 -3.28
N THR A 53 19.87 2.91 -3.45
CA THR A 53 20.86 3.93 -3.07
C THR A 53 20.66 5.27 -3.76
N SER A 54 19.89 5.30 -4.85
CA SER A 54 19.42 6.50 -5.54
C SER A 54 18.10 6.23 -6.26
N TYR A 55 17.22 7.23 -6.32
CA TYR A 55 16.00 7.19 -7.11
C TYR A 55 16.19 7.94 -8.43
N GLN A 56 15.71 7.36 -9.54
CA GLN A 56 15.52 8.10 -10.79
C GLN A 56 14.24 8.92 -10.68
N MET A 57 14.24 10.14 -11.22
CA MET A 57 13.06 11.03 -11.23
C MET A 57 12.35 10.99 -12.57
N ILE A 58 11.05 11.28 -12.56
CA ILE A 58 10.28 11.55 -13.78
C ILE A 58 10.68 12.94 -14.27
N GLU A 59 11.25 13.03 -15.47
CA GLU A 59 11.94 14.23 -15.98
C GLU A 59 11.15 15.55 -15.87
N PRO A 60 9.89 15.68 -16.37
CA PRO A 60 9.11 16.91 -16.21
C PRO A 60 8.76 17.26 -14.75
N TRP A 61 8.94 16.33 -13.81
CA TRP A 61 8.69 16.51 -12.37
C TRP A 61 9.96 16.38 -11.52
N ALA A 62 11.15 16.51 -12.11
CA ALA A 62 12.41 16.35 -11.40
C ALA A 62 12.59 17.38 -10.28
N MET A 63 12.12 18.63 -10.44
CA MET A 63 12.11 19.63 -9.37
C MET A 63 11.28 19.19 -8.14
N HIS A 64 10.18 18.48 -8.39
CA HIS A 64 9.26 18.01 -7.34
C HIS A 64 9.76 16.76 -6.62
N GLN A 65 10.81 16.10 -7.15
CA GLN A 65 11.32 14.82 -6.66
C GLN A 65 10.23 13.72 -6.68
N VAL A 66 9.55 13.56 -7.82
CA VAL A 66 8.65 12.42 -8.06
C VAL A 66 9.46 11.26 -8.66
N PRO A 67 9.59 10.12 -7.95
CA PRO A 67 10.42 9.02 -8.43
C PRO A 67 9.72 8.22 -9.55
N LEU A 68 10.50 7.86 -10.57
CA LEU A 68 10.10 6.90 -11.58
C LEU A 68 10.19 5.49 -11.00
N TYR A 69 9.19 4.64 -11.26
CA TYR A 69 9.24 3.24 -10.86
C TYR A 69 10.34 2.50 -11.66
N PRO A 70 11.18 1.64 -11.04
CA PRO A 70 12.30 1.00 -11.73
C PRO A 70 11.88 0.23 -13.00
N GLY A 71 12.48 0.58 -14.14
CA GLY A 71 12.18 -0.04 -15.43
C GLY A 71 10.86 0.39 -16.09
N ALA A 72 10.09 1.30 -15.48
CA ALA A 72 8.91 1.88 -16.11
C ALA A 72 9.29 2.87 -17.24
N GLN A 73 8.45 2.92 -18.27
CA GLN A 73 8.51 3.93 -19.33
C GLN A 73 7.35 4.91 -19.12
N PRO A 74 7.58 6.14 -18.64
CA PRO A 74 6.50 7.10 -18.42
C PRO A 74 5.93 7.55 -19.77
N GLY A 75 4.60 7.58 -19.89
CA GLY A 75 3.91 8.25 -21.00
C GLY A 75 3.97 9.78 -20.88
N ASP A 76 3.45 10.46 -21.89
CA ASP A 76 3.44 11.92 -21.95
C ASP A 76 2.70 12.57 -20.77
N LEU A 77 3.16 13.76 -20.38
CA LEU A 77 2.46 14.61 -19.42
C LEU A 77 1.16 15.14 -20.03
N SER A 78 0.03 14.82 -19.42
CA SER A 78 -1.26 15.45 -19.69
C SER A 78 -1.51 16.56 -18.66
N PRO A 79 -1.41 17.86 -19.01
CA PRO A 79 -1.48 18.96 -18.05
C PRO A 79 -2.86 19.09 -17.38
N LEU A 80 -2.87 19.63 -16.16
CA LEU A 80 -4.09 20.00 -15.44
C LEU A 80 -4.12 21.51 -15.13
N ALA A 81 -5.30 22.02 -14.77
CA ALA A 81 -5.46 23.38 -14.28
C ALA A 81 -5.05 23.44 -12.79
N THR A 82 -3.75 23.68 -12.54
CA THR A 82 -3.11 23.70 -11.23
C THR A 82 -1.98 24.74 -11.21
N GLN A 83 -1.61 25.26 -10.03
CA GLN A 83 -0.50 26.24 -9.90
C GLN A 83 0.87 25.56 -9.80
N VAL A 84 0.91 24.25 -9.52
CA VAL A 84 2.15 23.47 -9.49
C VAL A 84 2.76 23.41 -10.89
N GLU A 85 4.03 23.82 -11.02
CA GLU A 85 4.78 23.80 -12.28
C GLU A 85 4.82 22.38 -12.88
N ASN A 86 4.49 22.25 -14.17
CA ASN A 86 4.29 20.96 -14.88
C ASN A 86 3.23 20.04 -14.23
N GLY A 87 2.35 20.56 -13.38
CA GLY A 87 1.26 19.80 -12.76
C GLY A 87 0.29 19.21 -13.79
N GLY A 88 -0.18 18.00 -13.53
CA GLY A 88 -0.85 17.17 -14.52
C GLY A 88 -0.92 15.71 -14.13
N THR A 89 -1.10 14.84 -15.13
CA THR A 89 -1.03 13.38 -14.97
C THR A 89 -0.01 12.76 -15.92
N ILE A 90 0.64 11.69 -15.44
CA ILE A 90 1.52 10.80 -16.21
C ILE A 90 1.07 9.37 -15.92
N SER A 91 1.02 8.51 -16.94
CA SER A 91 0.65 7.10 -16.77
C SER A 91 1.59 6.16 -17.48
N PHE A 92 1.69 4.93 -16.98
CA PHE A 92 2.53 3.88 -17.53
C PHE A 92 2.06 2.49 -17.06
N ALA A 93 2.64 1.43 -17.63
CA ALA A 93 2.42 0.05 -17.21
C ALA A 93 3.72 -0.59 -16.71
N VAL A 94 3.61 -1.49 -15.74
CA VAL A 94 4.72 -2.31 -15.20
C VAL A 94 4.25 -3.76 -15.02
N PRO A 95 5.13 -4.77 -15.19
CA PRO A 95 4.76 -6.17 -14.98
C PRO A 95 4.56 -6.53 -13.50
N ASP A 96 5.04 -5.69 -12.57
CA ASP A 96 4.95 -5.92 -11.13
C ASP A 96 3.51 -5.82 -10.57
N PRO A 97 3.19 -6.56 -9.50
CA PRO A 97 1.88 -6.51 -8.85
C PRO A 97 1.66 -5.18 -8.10
N ALA A 98 0.41 -4.73 -8.07
CA ALA A 98 0.02 -3.40 -7.60
C ALA A 98 0.47 -3.08 -6.16
N ASP A 99 0.47 -4.07 -5.26
CA ASP A 99 0.92 -3.88 -3.88
C ASP A 99 2.43 -3.57 -3.80
N ARG A 100 3.28 -4.17 -4.67
CA ARG A 100 4.72 -3.88 -4.77
C ARG A 100 4.98 -2.48 -5.32
N VAL A 101 4.17 -2.04 -6.28
CA VAL A 101 4.23 -0.68 -6.83
C VAL A 101 3.89 0.35 -5.74
N LEU A 102 2.83 0.11 -4.96
CA LEU A 102 2.48 0.97 -3.83
C LEU A 102 3.52 0.94 -2.71
N GLU A 103 4.16 -0.22 -2.44
CA GLU A 103 5.24 -0.35 -1.47
C GLU A 103 6.49 0.46 -1.87
N PHE A 104 6.88 0.44 -3.16
CA PHE A 104 7.94 1.30 -3.69
C PHE A 104 7.64 2.78 -3.41
N TYR A 105 6.47 3.29 -3.81
CA TYR A 105 6.12 4.70 -3.61
C TYR A 105 5.99 5.06 -2.12
N ARG A 106 5.43 4.17 -1.30
CA ARG A 106 5.31 4.33 0.17
C ARG A 106 6.68 4.41 0.85
N THR A 107 7.69 3.75 0.29
CA THR A 107 9.07 3.75 0.80
C THR A 107 9.89 4.92 0.26
N ALA A 108 9.71 5.28 -1.02
CA ALA A 108 10.48 6.29 -1.72
C ALA A 108 10.09 7.73 -1.36
N LEU A 109 8.78 8.03 -1.34
CA LEU A 109 8.29 9.39 -1.16
C LEU A 109 8.73 10.02 0.18
N PRO A 110 8.71 9.33 1.35
CA PRO A 110 9.26 9.87 2.60
C PRO A 110 10.75 10.23 2.53
N GLN A 111 11.57 9.41 1.85
CA GLN A 111 13.01 9.66 1.70
C GLN A 111 13.30 10.88 0.81
N LEU A 112 12.36 11.22 -0.08
CA LEU A 112 12.41 12.41 -0.94
C LEU A 112 11.72 13.65 -0.31
N GLY A 113 11.33 13.56 0.96
CA GLY A 113 10.75 14.66 1.74
C GLY A 113 9.25 14.89 1.53
N TRP A 114 8.52 13.90 1.00
CA TRP A 114 7.06 13.93 0.92
C TRP A 114 6.44 13.36 2.21
N GLN A 115 5.32 13.94 2.64
CA GLN A 115 4.53 13.48 3.78
C GLN A 115 3.36 12.64 3.29
N LEU A 116 3.28 11.37 3.67
CA LEU A 116 2.20 10.48 3.27
C LEU A 116 0.86 10.89 3.92
N GLN A 117 -0.22 10.77 3.15
CA GLN A 117 -1.59 11.08 3.56
C GLN A 117 -2.48 9.83 3.51
N SER A 118 -3.64 9.88 4.17
CA SER A 118 -4.64 8.80 4.14
C SER A 118 -5.22 8.63 2.73
N ALA A 119 -5.19 7.42 2.20
CA ALA A 119 -5.66 7.09 0.85
C ALA A 119 -6.41 5.73 0.81
N PRO A 120 -7.28 5.50 -0.18
CA PRO A 120 -7.83 4.17 -0.49
C PRO A 120 -6.76 3.09 -0.69
N LYS A 121 -7.12 1.80 -0.52
CA LYS A 121 -6.16 0.67 -0.60
C LYS A 121 -5.36 0.66 -1.91
N ASN A 122 -5.99 1.00 -3.03
CA ASN A 122 -5.38 0.96 -4.37
C ASN A 122 -4.71 2.29 -4.77
N SER A 123 -4.38 3.15 -3.81
CA SER A 123 -3.66 4.40 -4.06
C SER A 123 -2.75 4.80 -2.88
N LEU A 124 -1.96 5.83 -3.12
CA LEU A 124 -1.12 6.51 -2.13
C LEU A 124 -1.23 8.01 -2.42
N ALA A 125 -1.50 8.81 -1.39
CA ALA A 125 -1.46 10.27 -1.47
C ALA A 125 -0.28 10.80 -0.64
N ALA A 126 0.36 11.87 -1.10
CA ALA A 126 1.45 12.52 -0.38
C ALA A 126 1.55 14.02 -0.68
N LYS A 127 1.98 14.82 0.29
CA LYS A 127 2.15 16.29 0.19
C LYS A 127 3.61 16.70 0.38
N ARG A 128 4.11 17.66 -0.40
CA ARG A 128 5.45 18.24 -0.29
C ARG A 128 5.39 19.73 -0.61
N GLY A 129 5.35 20.56 0.43
CA GLY A 129 5.07 21.99 0.30
C GLY A 129 3.66 22.23 -0.28
N GLU A 130 3.61 22.97 -1.38
CA GLU A 130 2.37 23.31 -2.10
C GLU A 130 1.93 22.23 -3.10
N ALA A 131 2.76 21.20 -3.35
CA ALA A 131 2.45 20.12 -4.28
C ALA A 131 1.90 18.86 -3.58
N ALA A 132 0.89 18.23 -4.17
CA ALA A 132 0.32 16.95 -3.78
C ALA A 132 0.45 15.94 -4.93
N LEU A 133 0.94 14.76 -4.60
CA LEU A 133 1.07 13.62 -5.52
C LEU A 133 0.07 12.54 -5.11
N THR A 134 -0.77 12.12 -6.05
CA THR A 134 -1.59 10.91 -5.93
C THR A 134 -1.06 9.84 -6.87
N VAL A 135 -0.69 8.70 -6.32
CA VAL A 135 -0.38 7.46 -7.04
C VAL A 135 -1.63 6.59 -7.04
N VAL A 136 -2.20 6.27 -8.19
CA VAL A 136 -3.31 5.31 -8.32
C VAL A 136 -2.82 4.09 -9.10
N VAL A 137 -3.09 2.89 -8.59
CA VAL A 137 -2.74 1.64 -9.27
C VAL A 137 -4.00 0.87 -9.67
N LYS A 138 -3.93 0.23 -10.84
CA LYS A 138 -4.93 -0.70 -11.35
C LYS A 138 -4.24 -1.99 -11.78
N ALA A 139 -4.50 -3.08 -11.06
CA ALA A 139 -4.02 -4.41 -11.42
C ALA A 139 -4.77 -4.96 -12.65
N SER A 140 -4.12 -5.85 -13.38
CA SER A 140 -4.62 -6.59 -14.54
C SER A 140 -3.84 -7.89 -14.71
N ASP A 141 -4.31 -8.79 -15.58
CA ASP A 141 -3.64 -10.05 -15.91
C ASP A 141 -2.28 -9.86 -16.63
N GLN A 142 -1.92 -8.62 -16.98
CA GLN A 142 -0.67 -8.24 -17.65
C GLN A 142 0.24 -7.37 -16.77
N GLY A 143 -0.05 -7.27 -15.47
CA GLY A 143 0.65 -6.40 -14.51
C GLY A 143 -0.19 -5.19 -14.08
N THR A 144 0.47 -4.11 -13.70
CA THR A 144 -0.16 -2.92 -13.10
C THR A 144 -0.07 -1.71 -14.02
N THR A 145 -1.22 -1.08 -14.30
CA THR A 145 -1.26 0.30 -14.80
C THR A 145 -1.12 1.26 -13.62
N VAL A 146 -0.21 2.23 -13.74
CA VAL A 146 0.01 3.29 -12.76
C VAL A 146 -0.46 4.61 -13.38
N LEU A 147 -1.24 5.37 -12.63
CA LEU A 147 -1.58 6.76 -12.91
C LEU A 147 -1.00 7.61 -11.78
N LEU A 148 -0.11 8.53 -12.13
CA LEU A 148 0.39 9.57 -11.23
C LEU A 148 -0.33 10.87 -11.55
N MET A 149 -0.74 11.60 -10.51
CA MET A 149 -1.39 12.91 -10.60
C MET A 149 -0.69 13.87 -9.65
N LEU A 150 -0.15 14.97 -10.20
CA LEU A 150 0.54 16.02 -9.47
C LEU A 150 -0.27 17.31 -9.57
N THR A 151 -0.75 17.82 -8.44
CA THR A 151 -1.62 19.01 -8.35
C THR A 151 -1.31 19.84 -7.10
N ASP A 152 -2.01 20.97 -6.94
CA ASP A 152 -2.00 21.77 -5.72
C ASP A 152 -2.38 20.93 -4.49
N ALA A 153 -1.77 21.25 -3.36
CA ALA A 153 -1.97 20.55 -2.11
C ALA A 153 -2.94 21.27 -1.18
N ILE A 154 -4.15 20.70 -1.07
CA ILE A 154 -5.16 21.01 -0.04
C ILE A 154 -4.58 20.87 1.37
#